data_AF-A0A947NCY1-F1
#
_entry.id   AF-A0A947NCY1-F1
#
_cell.length_a   1.000
_cell.length_b   1.000
_cell.length_c   1.000
_cell.angle_alpha   90.00
_cell.angle_beta   90.00
_cell.angle_gamma   90.00
#
_symmetry.space_group_name_H-M   'P 1'
#
loop_
_entity.id
_entity.type
_entity.pdbx_description
1 polymer ?
#
loop_
_entity_poly.entity_id
_entity_poly.type
_entity_poly.pdbx_seq_one_letter_code
_entity_poly.pdbx_strand_id
1 'polypeptide(L)'
;MSTYTEESLCVFETCPLQYKFKYIDKLKFSIKSIEAFLDEVFLEVIYKIYNEAVTKNLALVELMDFYLKTWSAKYNTLGIITRPDRKPGLYLSIGRKAVEMYYEKNHPFNQKKIIGVNKKMLIDIDGAGKYIVEGYVPLVLETKEGILEIHDFKTQTVMPARAEFDNDCHLSLYQMGIQQMFP
;
A
#
# COMPACT_ATOMS: atom_id res chain seq x y z
N MET A 1 16.35 9.04 -21.03
CA MET A 1 15.78 8.87 -19.68
C MET A 1 14.69 7.84 -19.79
N SER A 2 14.86 6.70 -19.13
CA SER A 2 13.85 5.64 -19.05
C SER A 2 13.24 5.65 -17.65
N THR A 3 11.92 5.65 -17.57
CA THR A 3 11.19 5.64 -16.29
C THR A 3 10.48 4.30 -16.12
N TYR A 4 10.73 3.67 -14.98
CA TYR A 4 10.07 2.44 -14.53
C TYR A 4 9.21 2.76 -13.31
N THR A 5 8.24 1.90 -13.00
CA THR A 5 7.54 1.99 -11.72
C THR A 5 8.12 0.99 -10.73
N GLU A 6 8.09 1.37 -9.47
CA GLU A 6 8.43 0.53 -8.32
C GLU A 6 7.73 -0.84 -8.40
N GLU A 7 6.40 -0.85 -8.54
CA GLU A 7 5.61 -2.08 -8.75
C GLU A 7 6.11 -2.91 -9.96
N SER A 8 6.48 -2.27 -11.06
CA SER A 8 6.93 -2.99 -12.26
C SER A 8 8.25 -3.72 -12.01
N LEU A 9 9.16 -3.16 -11.21
CA LEU A 9 10.41 -3.83 -10.85
C LEU A 9 10.15 -5.04 -9.94
N CYS A 10 9.30 -4.90 -8.93
CA CYS A 10 8.98 -6.02 -8.04
C CYS A 10 8.25 -7.15 -8.77
N VAL A 11 7.40 -6.82 -9.75
CA VAL A 11 6.80 -7.83 -10.64
C VAL A 11 7.86 -8.52 -11.50
N PHE A 12 8.84 -7.77 -12.04
CA PHE A 12 9.91 -8.35 -12.84
C PHE A 12 10.78 -9.31 -12.01
N GLU A 13 11.15 -8.91 -10.80
CA GLU A 13 11.94 -9.73 -9.88
C GLU A 13 11.21 -11.03 -9.50
N THR A 14 9.90 -10.96 -9.28
CA THR A 14 9.08 -12.13 -8.96
C THR A 14 8.86 -13.04 -10.18
N CYS A 15 8.54 -12.46 -11.34
CA CYS A 15 8.26 -13.22 -12.57
C CYS A 15 8.43 -12.35 -13.84
N PRO A 16 9.57 -12.49 -14.56
CA PRO A 16 9.82 -11.74 -15.79
C PRO A 16 8.77 -11.96 -16.89
N LEU A 17 8.15 -13.14 -16.94
CA LEU A 17 7.09 -13.42 -17.90
C LEU A 17 5.80 -12.66 -17.56
N GLN A 18 5.44 -12.56 -16.29
CA GLN A 18 4.31 -11.74 -15.83
C GLN A 18 4.57 -10.27 -16.15
N TYR A 19 5.80 -9.78 -15.92
CA TYR A 19 6.19 -8.43 -16.31
C TYR A 19 5.98 -8.19 -17.80
N LYS A 20 6.47 -9.10 -18.65
CA LYS A 20 6.29 -9.02 -20.10
C LYS A 20 4.80 -8.92 -20.46
N PHE A 21 3.96 -9.82 -19.95
CA PHE A 21 2.53 -9.79 -20.24
C PHE A 21 1.83 -8.51 -19.78
N LYS A 22 2.16 -7.99 -18.59
CA LYS A 22 1.51 -6.81 -18.00
C LYS A 22 2.03 -5.49 -18.60
N TYR A 23 3.35 -5.31 -18.70
CA TYR A 23 3.96 -4.01 -19.01
C TYR A 23 4.48 -3.89 -20.46
N ILE A 24 4.86 -4.99 -21.10
CA ILE A 24 5.35 -4.98 -22.50
C ILE A 24 4.19 -5.27 -23.46
N ASP A 25 3.54 -6.42 -23.31
CA ASP A 25 2.46 -6.88 -24.18
C ASP A 25 1.11 -6.20 -23.85
N LYS A 26 1.01 -5.55 -22.68
CA LYS A 26 -0.16 -4.78 -22.19
C LYS A 26 -1.47 -5.58 -22.25
N LEU A 27 -1.40 -6.86 -21.90
CA LEU A 27 -2.59 -7.71 -21.82
C LEU A 27 -3.51 -7.19 -20.72
N LYS A 28 -4.79 -7.02 -21.05
CA LYS A 28 -5.80 -6.53 -20.10
C LYS A 28 -6.28 -7.68 -19.22
N PHE A 29 -5.89 -7.66 -17.95
CA PHE A 29 -6.44 -8.53 -16.93
C PHE A 29 -7.35 -7.71 -16.02
N SER A 30 -8.66 -7.93 -16.09
CA SER A 30 -9.63 -7.32 -15.16
C SER A 30 -9.84 -8.18 -13.93
N ILE A 31 -8.77 -8.84 -13.47
CA ILE A 31 -8.83 -9.90 -12.47
C ILE A 31 -7.86 -9.57 -11.34
N LYS A 32 -8.34 -9.68 -10.09
CA LYS A 32 -7.54 -9.44 -8.89
C LYS A 32 -7.83 -10.51 -7.85
N SER A 33 -6.82 -10.93 -7.09
CA SER A 33 -7.07 -11.77 -5.91
C SER A 33 -7.83 -10.98 -4.85
N ILE A 34 -8.65 -11.66 -4.06
CA ILE A 34 -9.38 -11.00 -2.98
C ILE A 34 -8.45 -10.42 -1.89
N GLU A 35 -7.26 -11.00 -1.70
CA GLU A 35 -6.23 -10.47 -0.80
C GLU A 35 -5.70 -9.11 -1.28
N ALA A 36 -5.29 -9.01 -2.56
CA ALA A 36 -4.81 -7.75 -3.12
C ALA A 36 -5.92 -6.69 -3.18
N PHE A 37 -7.16 -7.12 -3.39
CA PHE A 37 -8.32 -6.25 -3.31
C PHE A 37 -8.56 -5.73 -1.88
N LEU A 38 -8.44 -6.61 -0.88
CA LEU A 38 -8.57 -6.24 0.53
C LEU A 38 -7.49 -5.24 0.96
N ASP A 39 -6.23 -5.48 0.59
CA ASP A 39 -5.13 -4.55 0.87
C ASP A 39 -5.39 -3.17 0.26
N GLU A 40 -5.87 -3.12 -0.99
CA GLU A 40 -6.21 -1.86 -1.66
C GLU A 40 -7.33 -1.10 -0.92
N VAL A 41 -8.43 -1.77 -0.56
CA VAL A 41 -9.55 -1.12 0.13
C VAL A 41 -9.12 -0.65 1.52
N PHE A 42 -8.29 -1.42 2.23
CA PHE A 42 -7.74 -1.01 3.52
C PHE A 42 -6.85 0.25 3.37
N LEU A 43 -6.01 0.30 2.34
CA LEU A 43 -5.13 1.42 2.08
C LEU A 43 -5.90 2.72 1.80
N GLU A 44 -7.04 2.65 1.11
CA GLU A 44 -7.94 3.81 0.94
C GLU A 44 -8.46 4.35 2.28
N VAL A 45 -8.73 3.48 3.25
CA VAL A 45 -9.11 3.89 4.62
C VAL A 45 -7.93 4.60 5.30
N ILE A 46 -6.71 4.09 5.18
CA ILE A 46 -5.51 4.74 5.71
C ILE A 46 -5.33 6.12 5.09
N TYR A 47 -5.50 6.26 3.79
CA TYR A 47 -5.42 7.56 3.11
C TYR A 47 -6.47 8.53 3.62
N LYS A 48 -7.72 8.08 3.80
CA LYS A 48 -8.76 8.90 4.43
C LYS A 48 -8.36 9.35 5.83
N ILE A 49 -7.82 8.44 6.66
CA ILE A 49 -7.38 8.76 8.02
C ILE A 49 -6.36 9.91 7.99
N TYR A 50 -5.24 9.75 7.30
CA TYR A 50 -4.15 10.72 7.40
C TYR A 50 -4.36 12.00 6.58
N ASN A 51 -5.26 11.98 5.58
CA ASN A 51 -5.66 13.21 4.90
C ASN A 51 -6.65 14.06 5.74
N GLU A 52 -7.46 13.45 6.61
CA GLU A 52 -8.50 14.15 7.35
C GLU A 52 -8.20 14.36 8.83
N ALA A 53 -7.35 13.52 9.45
CA ALA A 53 -7.01 13.59 10.88
C ALA A 53 -6.31 14.90 11.28
N VAL A 54 -5.73 15.62 10.32
CA VAL A 54 -5.11 16.94 10.55
C VAL A 54 -6.16 18.01 10.88
N THR A 55 -7.41 17.86 10.37
CA THR A 55 -8.46 18.88 10.48
C THR A 55 -9.64 18.46 11.33
N LYS A 56 -9.82 17.17 11.59
CA LYS A 56 -10.91 16.67 12.43
C LYS A 56 -10.54 15.41 13.19
N ASN A 57 -11.27 15.16 14.27
CA ASN A 57 -11.22 13.88 14.95
C ASN A 57 -12.17 12.89 14.25
N LEU A 58 -11.61 11.82 13.69
CA LEU A 58 -12.34 10.80 12.96
C LEU A 58 -12.94 9.78 13.94
N ALA A 59 -14.24 9.51 13.83
CA ALA A 59 -14.89 8.45 14.60
C ALA A 59 -14.77 7.10 13.88
N LEU A 60 -14.67 6.01 14.65
CA LEU A 60 -14.59 4.64 14.11
C LEU A 60 -15.77 4.32 13.17
N VAL A 61 -16.99 4.77 13.52
CA VAL A 61 -18.19 4.56 12.69
C VAL A 61 -18.04 5.19 11.30
N GLU A 62 -17.41 6.36 11.19
CA GLU A 62 -17.19 7.03 9.90
C GLU A 62 -16.24 6.21 9.02
N LEU A 63 -15.18 5.66 9.60
CA LEU A 63 -14.21 4.83 8.89
C LEU A 63 -14.80 3.49 8.46
N MET A 64 -15.66 2.89 9.29
CA MET A 64 -16.39 1.67 8.93
C MET A 64 -17.34 1.90 7.77
N ASP A 65 -18.10 2.99 7.81
CA ASP A 65 -19.01 3.35 6.72
C ASP A 65 -18.25 3.60 5.41
N PHE A 66 -17.10 4.28 5.50
CA PHE A 66 -16.23 4.49 4.34
C PHE A 66 -15.70 3.16 3.79
N TYR A 67 -15.17 2.29 4.65
CA TYR A 67 -14.68 0.97 4.24
C TYR A 67 -15.75 0.14 3.54
N LEU A 68 -16.97 0.05 4.10
CA LEU A 68 -18.07 -0.73 3.51
C LEU A 68 -18.52 -0.17 2.15
N LYS A 69 -18.60 1.16 2.02
CA LYS A 69 -18.94 1.83 0.75
C LYS A 69 -17.87 1.57 -0.30
N THR A 70 -16.60 1.74 0.05
CA THR A 70 -15.46 1.51 -0.86
C THR A 70 -15.38 0.04 -1.29
N TRP A 71 -15.55 -0.90 -0.35
CA TRP A 71 -15.63 -2.33 -0.66
C TRP A 71 -16.72 -2.62 -1.67
N SER A 72 -17.97 -2.21 -1.39
CA SER A 72 -19.12 -2.49 -2.26
C SER A 72 -18.95 -1.90 -3.67
N ALA A 73 -18.46 -0.65 -3.76
CA ALA A 73 -18.25 0.02 -5.04
C ALA A 73 -17.21 -0.70 -5.91
N LYS A 74 -16.07 -1.10 -5.34
CA LYS A 74 -14.99 -1.73 -6.09
C LYS A 74 -15.21 -3.22 -6.33
N TYR A 75 -15.78 -3.96 -5.38
CA TYR A 75 -16.02 -5.40 -5.52
C TYR A 75 -16.93 -5.75 -6.70
N ASN A 76 -17.93 -4.91 -6.97
CA ASN A 76 -18.90 -5.13 -8.06
C ASN A 76 -18.38 -4.78 -9.46
N THR A 77 -17.20 -4.17 -9.58
CA THR A 77 -16.63 -3.71 -10.86
C THR A 77 -15.41 -4.51 -11.32
N LEU A 78 -14.87 -5.38 -10.46
CA LEU A 78 -13.66 -6.14 -10.69
C LEU A 78 -13.94 -7.64 -10.73
N GLY A 79 -13.22 -8.39 -11.57
CA GLY A 79 -13.19 -9.85 -11.49
C GLY A 79 -12.39 -10.29 -10.27
N ILE A 80 -13.05 -10.48 -9.13
CA ILE A 80 -12.37 -10.91 -7.90
C ILE A 80 -12.26 -12.44 -7.85
N ILE A 81 -11.03 -12.95 -7.82
CA ILE A 81 -10.75 -14.37 -7.60
C ILE A 81 -10.64 -14.62 -6.10
N THR A 82 -11.37 -15.63 -5.64
CA THR A 82 -11.29 -16.17 -4.29
C THR A 82 -10.82 -17.61 -4.34
N ARG A 83 -10.16 -18.07 -3.27
CA ARG A 83 -9.87 -19.50 -3.13
C ARG A 83 -11.19 -20.28 -2.99
N PRO A 84 -11.34 -21.48 -3.57
CA PRO A 84 -12.62 -22.21 -3.57
C PRO A 84 -13.18 -22.49 -2.16
N ASP A 85 -12.30 -22.61 -1.17
CA ASP A 85 -12.62 -22.88 0.24
C ASP A 85 -12.98 -21.62 1.04
N ARG A 86 -12.82 -20.42 0.47
CA ARG A 86 -13.00 -19.15 1.20
C ARG A 86 -14.09 -18.28 0.58
N LYS A 87 -15.02 -17.84 1.43
CA LYS A 87 -16.11 -16.96 1.02
C LYS A 87 -15.67 -15.49 1.01
N PRO A 88 -16.14 -14.66 0.05
CA PRO A 88 -15.85 -13.23 0.05
C PRO A 88 -16.17 -12.50 1.36
N GLY A 89 -17.24 -12.92 2.05
CA GLY A 89 -17.64 -12.35 3.35
C GLY A 89 -16.60 -12.54 4.46
N LEU A 90 -15.73 -13.55 4.37
CA LEU A 90 -14.62 -13.72 5.31
C LEU A 90 -13.63 -12.55 5.18
N TYR A 91 -13.24 -12.21 3.95
CA TYR A 91 -12.28 -11.14 3.69
C TYR A 91 -12.84 -9.76 4.02
N LEU A 92 -14.14 -9.55 3.78
CA LEU A 92 -14.83 -8.35 4.24
C LEU A 92 -14.68 -8.17 5.76
N SER A 93 -14.90 -9.24 6.54
CA SER A 93 -14.75 -9.24 8.00
C SER A 93 -13.31 -9.06 8.44
N ILE A 94 -12.33 -9.65 7.74
CA ILE A 94 -10.89 -9.44 8.01
C ILE A 94 -10.55 -7.96 7.88
N GLY A 95 -10.95 -7.30 6.79
CA GLY A 95 -10.67 -5.87 6.60
C GLY A 95 -11.38 -4.98 7.60
N ARG A 96 -12.63 -5.27 7.97
CA ARG A 96 -13.30 -4.56 9.09
C ARG A 96 -12.46 -4.65 10.37
N LYS A 97 -12.01 -5.86 10.71
CA LYS A 97 -11.21 -6.06 11.92
C LYS A 97 -9.86 -5.34 11.85
N ALA A 98 -9.22 -5.31 10.67
CA ALA A 98 -8.00 -4.56 10.45
C ALA A 98 -8.22 -3.05 10.69
N VAL A 99 -9.31 -2.47 10.20
CA VAL A 99 -9.64 -1.05 10.44
C VAL A 99 -9.91 -0.79 11.92
N GLU A 100 -10.66 -1.66 12.62
CA GLU A 100 -10.89 -1.54 14.08
C GLU A 100 -9.57 -1.54 14.85
N MET A 101 -8.73 -2.54 14.61
CA MET A 101 -7.45 -2.70 15.31
C MET A 101 -6.51 -1.52 15.03
N TYR A 102 -6.48 -1.04 13.79
CA TYR A 102 -5.69 0.12 13.43
C TYR A 102 -6.17 1.39 14.16
N TYR A 103 -7.49 1.59 14.22
CA TYR A 103 -8.10 2.71 14.92
C TYR A 103 -7.79 2.68 16.42
N GLU A 104 -8.05 1.55 17.08
CA GLU A 104 -7.83 1.38 18.53
C GLU A 104 -6.38 1.69 18.92
N LYS A 105 -5.43 1.28 18.10
CA LYS A 105 -4.00 1.48 18.35
C LYS A 105 -3.54 2.91 18.09
N ASN A 106 -4.06 3.57 17.05
CA ASN A 106 -3.47 4.80 16.52
C ASN A 106 -4.34 6.03 16.73
N HIS A 107 -5.61 5.93 17.12
CA HIS A 107 -6.43 7.10 17.44
C HIS A 107 -5.80 7.91 18.60
N PRO A 108 -5.78 9.26 18.55
CA PRO A 108 -6.43 10.15 17.59
C PRO A 108 -5.54 10.57 16.39
N PHE A 109 -4.59 9.72 16.01
CA PHE A 109 -3.72 9.86 14.83
C PHE A 109 -2.81 11.10 14.83
N ASN A 110 -2.44 11.59 16.01
CA ASN A 110 -1.64 12.81 16.19
C ASN A 110 -0.30 12.56 16.92
N GLN A 111 0.11 11.30 17.05
CA GLN A 111 1.31 10.93 17.81
C GLN A 111 2.62 11.25 17.08
N LYS A 112 2.57 11.32 15.74
CA LYS A 112 3.73 11.54 14.86
C LYS A 112 3.38 12.59 13.81
N LYS A 113 4.42 13.26 13.28
CA LYS A 113 4.25 14.24 12.21
C LYS A 113 4.07 13.52 10.88
N ILE A 114 3.08 13.93 10.10
CA ILE A 114 2.82 13.38 8.78
C ILE A 114 3.76 14.06 7.77
N ILE A 115 4.61 13.29 7.12
CA ILE A 115 5.53 13.77 6.07
C ILE A 115 4.90 13.61 4.68
N GLY A 116 4.11 12.55 4.50
CA GLY A 116 3.34 12.36 3.29
C GLY A 116 2.39 11.17 3.34
N VAL A 117 1.26 11.32 2.66
CA VAL A 117 0.27 10.26 2.41
C VAL A 117 0.28 10.00 0.91
N ASN A 118 0.38 8.73 0.50
CA ASN A 118 0.57 8.33 -0.89
C ASN A 118 1.69 9.16 -1.57
N LYS A 119 2.84 9.24 -0.87
CA LYS A 119 3.92 10.16 -1.19
C LYS A 119 4.66 9.67 -2.43
N LYS A 120 4.56 10.43 -3.51
CA LYS A 120 5.35 10.19 -4.72
C LYS A 120 6.85 10.30 -4.42
N MET A 121 7.61 9.32 -4.90
CA MET A 121 9.07 9.29 -4.89
C MET A 121 9.63 9.06 -6.29
N LEU A 122 10.83 9.57 -6.53
CA LEU A 122 11.64 9.31 -7.72
C LEU A 122 13.00 8.84 -7.24
N ILE A 123 13.48 7.74 -7.81
CA ILE A 123 14.78 7.15 -7.47
C ILE A 123 15.65 7.24 -8.72
N ASP A 124 16.75 7.96 -8.63
CA ASP A 124 17.84 7.84 -9.61
C ASP A 124 18.69 6.63 -9.21
N ILE A 125 18.54 5.53 -9.95
CA ILE A 125 19.23 4.28 -9.62
C ILE A 125 20.64 4.19 -10.21
N ASP A 126 20.97 5.04 -11.19
CA ASP A 126 22.30 5.08 -11.80
C ASP A 126 23.11 6.34 -11.49
N GLY A 127 22.51 7.29 -10.76
CA GLY A 127 23.15 8.56 -10.35
C GLY A 127 23.44 9.51 -11.51
N ALA A 128 23.07 9.11 -12.73
CA ALA A 128 23.25 9.87 -13.97
C ALA A 128 21.91 10.37 -14.52
N GLY A 129 20.80 10.09 -13.82
CA GLY A 129 19.43 10.41 -14.22
C GLY A 129 18.97 9.66 -15.46
N LYS A 130 19.68 8.60 -15.88
CA LYS A 130 19.32 7.87 -17.10
C LYS A 130 18.25 6.82 -16.81
N TYR A 131 18.25 6.23 -15.61
CA TYR A 131 17.22 5.32 -15.15
C TYR A 131 16.53 5.84 -13.89
N ILE A 132 15.24 6.13 -14.01
CA ILE A 132 14.42 6.63 -12.90
C ILE A 132 13.38 5.57 -12.53
N VAL A 133 13.22 5.32 -11.23
CA VAL A 133 12.12 4.53 -10.69
C VAL A 133 11.14 5.47 -10.00
N GLU A 134 9.89 5.45 -10.44
CA GLU A 134 8.79 6.19 -9.83
C GLU A 134 7.98 5.25 -8.92
N GLY A 135 7.64 5.72 -7.73
CA GLY A 135 6.81 4.96 -6.81
C GLY A 135 6.01 5.86 -5.88
N TYR A 136 5.18 5.22 -5.06
CA TYR A 136 4.34 5.91 -4.08
C TYR A 136 4.45 5.19 -2.75
N VAL A 137 4.96 5.90 -1.74
CA VAL A 137 5.03 5.38 -0.37
C VAL A 137 3.67 5.61 0.30
N PRO A 138 2.99 4.58 0.82
CA PRO A 138 1.63 4.75 1.34
C PRO A 138 1.54 5.78 2.46
N LEU A 139 2.47 5.74 3.41
CA LEU A 139 2.55 6.72 4.49
C LEU A 139 4.00 6.89 4.95
N VAL A 140 4.40 8.14 5.11
CA VAL A 140 5.67 8.54 5.73
C VAL A 140 5.36 9.39 6.95
N LEU A 141 5.84 8.97 8.11
CA LEU A 141 5.73 9.68 9.38
C LEU A 141 7.11 10.07 9.89
N GLU A 142 7.18 11.10 10.71
CA GLU A 142 8.39 11.52 11.41
C GLU A 142 8.16 11.43 12.92
N THR A 143 9.09 10.76 13.62
CA THR A 143 9.08 10.68 15.08
C THR A 143 9.54 11.99 15.72
N LYS A 144 9.40 12.12 17.04
CA LYS A 144 9.86 13.33 17.76
C LYS A 144 11.39 13.50 17.71
N GLU A 145 12.10 12.40 17.50
CA GLU A 145 13.54 12.31 17.37
C GLU A 145 14.03 12.59 15.93
N GLY A 146 13.11 12.89 14.99
CA GLY A 146 13.44 13.18 13.60
C GLY A 146 13.67 11.93 12.74
N ILE A 147 13.25 10.75 13.21
CA ILE A 147 13.36 9.50 12.43
C ILE A 147 12.19 9.43 11.46
N LEU A 148 12.49 9.22 10.17
CA LEU A 148 11.47 8.93 9.15
C LEU A 148 11.07 7.46 9.20
N GLU A 149 9.78 7.21 9.32
CA GLU A 149 9.18 5.88 9.26
C GLU A 149 8.39 5.71 7.96
N ILE A 150 8.70 4.63 7.26
CA ILE A 150 7.96 4.16 6.09
C ILE A 150 6.98 3.09 6.54
N HIS A 151 5.70 3.27 6.20
CA HIS A 151 4.65 2.31 6.56
C HIS A 151 4.09 1.67 5.29
N ASP A 152 4.39 0.39 5.10
CA ASP A 152 3.75 -0.49 4.10
C ASP A 152 2.70 -1.35 4.79
N PHE A 153 1.44 -1.19 4.40
CA PHE A 153 0.31 -1.82 5.08
C PHE A 153 -0.05 -3.15 4.42
N LYS A 154 -0.17 -4.19 5.23
CA LYS A 154 -0.63 -5.53 4.80
C LYS A 154 -1.78 -6.01 5.69
N THR A 155 -2.77 -6.67 5.10
CA THR A 155 -3.94 -7.21 5.80
C THR A 155 -3.87 -8.72 6.05
N GLN A 156 -2.79 -9.36 5.62
CA GLN A 156 -2.55 -10.78 5.83
C GLN A 156 -2.49 -11.13 7.32
N THR A 157 -3.14 -12.25 7.69
CA THR A 157 -3.30 -12.66 9.08
C THR A 157 -2.05 -13.30 9.69
N VAL A 158 -1.05 -13.62 8.86
CA VAL A 158 0.22 -14.24 9.26
C VAL A 158 1.33 -13.26 8.95
N MET A 159 2.18 -13.00 9.94
CA MET A 159 3.38 -12.20 9.74
C MET A 159 4.39 -13.00 8.90
N PRO A 160 4.98 -12.38 7.85
CA PRO A 160 6.07 -12.98 7.09
C PRO A 160 7.27 -13.35 7.99
N ALA A 161 8.03 -14.36 7.59
CA ALA A 161 9.31 -14.63 8.22
C ALA A 161 10.29 -13.47 7.97
N ARG A 162 11.28 -13.28 8.85
CA ARG A 162 12.27 -12.20 8.70
C ARG A 162 12.98 -12.24 7.35
N ALA A 163 13.31 -13.42 6.84
CA ALA A 163 13.95 -13.59 5.54
C ALA A 163 13.06 -13.09 4.38
N GLU A 164 11.73 -13.14 4.50
CA GLU A 164 10.83 -12.60 3.49
C GLU A 164 10.83 -11.06 3.53
N PHE A 165 10.87 -10.47 4.73
CA PHE A 165 11.01 -9.02 4.88
C PHE A 165 12.36 -8.48 4.36
N ASP A 166 13.45 -9.20 4.63
CA ASP A 166 14.79 -8.79 4.20
C ASP A 166 14.94 -8.78 2.66
N ASN A 167 14.04 -9.48 1.95
CA ASN A 167 14.00 -9.52 0.48
C ASN A 167 12.76 -8.80 -0.09
N ASP A 168 12.10 -7.93 0.69
CA ASP A 168 10.96 -7.16 0.22
C ASP A 168 11.43 -6.03 -0.72
N CYS A 169 11.06 -6.17 -2.00
CA CYS A 169 11.40 -5.20 -3.04
C CYS A 169 10.76 -3.83 -2.81
N HIS A 170 9.52 -3.76 -2.30
CA HIS A 170 8.82 -2.51 -2.08
C HIS A 170 9.50 -1.66 -1.01
N LEU A 171 9.76 -2.25 0.17
CA LEU A 171 10.39 -1.54 1.29
C LEU A 171 11.79 -1.04 0.94
N SER A 172 12.57 -1.84 0.20
CA SER A 172 13.90 -1.45 -0.25
C SER A 172 13.86 -0.22 -1.18
N LEU A 173 12.95 -0.22 -2.15
CA LEU A 173 12.76 0.91 -3.07
C LEU A 173 12.20 2.14 -2.35
N TYR A 174 11.27 1.96 -1.41
CA TYR A 174 10.76 3.06 -0.58
C TYR A 174 11.88 3.72 0.24
N GLN A 175 12.73 2.92 0.87
CA GLN A 175 13.88 3.42 1.63
C GLN A 175 14.81 4.26 0.74
N MET A 176 15.20 3.73 -0.42
CA MET A 176 16.06 4.45 -1.37
C MET A 176 15.43 5.77 -1.82
N GLY A 177 14.15 5.77 -2.18
CA GLY A 177 13.46 6.98 -2.61
C GLY A 177 13.37 8.04 -1.52
N ILE A 178 13.01 7.65 -0.30
CA ILE A 178 12.92 8.59 0.82
C ILE A 178 14.29 9.16 1.19
N GLN A 179 15.36 8.35 1.18
CA GLN A 179 16.72 8.84 1.44
C GLN A 179 17.21 9.84 0.38
N GLN A 180 16.90 9.60 -0.91
CA GLN A 180 17.28 10.56 -1.96
C GLN A 180 16.48 11.88 -1.85
N MET A 181 15.23 11.83 -1.36
CA MET A 181 14.40 13.01 -1.16
C MET A 181 14.75 13.81 0.10
N PHE A 182 15.24 13.13 1.14
CA PHE A 182 15.58 13.69 2.45
C PHE A 182 16.96 13.18 2.89
N PRO A 183 18.06 13.70 2.30
CA PRO A 183 19.43 13.27 2.61
C PRO A 183 19.92 13.68 3.99
#